data_AF-A0A842YJ16-F1
#
_entry.id   AF-A0A842YJ16-F1
#
_cell.length_a   1.000
_cell.length_b   1.000
_cell.length_c   1.000
_cell.angle_alpha   90.00
_cell.angle_beta   90.00
_cell.angle_gamma   90.00
#
_symmetry.space_group_name_H-M   'P 1'
#
loop_
_entity.id
_entity.type
_entity.pdbx_description
1 polymer ?
#
loop_
_entity_poly.entity_id
_entity_poly.type
_entity_poly.pdbx_seq_one_letter_code
_entity_poly.pdbx_strand_id
1 'polypeptide(L)'
;MKLHIGIDDTDSPEGGCTTYLSARLVEPLMALGATFVGYPTLLRLNPNTPWKTRGNASMCLRLEIDGSKYEEVKGVVRGLIEQLGEFDCDNTNPGAVFLIGEVPDEIKEYTLRVIRSIVDKTDAMCIINRLGIDYLEYKNGRGLIGALAAIGGTMDDDFT
;
A
#
# COMPACT_ATOMS: atom_id res chain seq x y z
N MET A 1 17.32 6.84 3.61
CA MET A 1 16.19 7.72 3.28
C MET A 1 14.93 6.97 3.65
N LYS A 2 14.06 7.63 4.38
CA LYS A 2 12.80 7.04 4.84
C LYS A 2 11.89 6.82 3.65
N LEU A 3 11.37 5.61 3.51
CA LEU A 3 10.44 5.21 2.45
C LEU A 3 9.27 4.43 3.07
N HIS A 4 8.07 4.80 2.68
CA HIS A 4 6.84 4.10 3.00
C HIS A 4 6.26 3.49 1.74
N ILE A 5 6.00 2.18 1.75
CA ILE A 5 5.40 1.44 0.65
C ILE A 5 4.04 0.93 1.10
N GLY A 6 2.97 1.55 0.60
CA GLY A 6 1.60 1.08 0.79
C GLY A 6 1.20 0.12 -0.33
N ILE A 7 0.47 -0.95 -0.03
CA ILE A 7 0.03 -1.97 -0.98
C ILE A 7 -1.40 -2.41 -0.63
N ASP A 8 -2.26 -2.56 -1.63
CA ASP A 8 -3.63 -3.05 -1.45
C ASP A 8 -4.21 -3.72 -2.71
N ASP A 9 -5.32 -4.45 -2.53
CA ASP A 9 -6.19 -5.01 -3.57
C ASP A 9 -5.47 -6.00 -4.51
N THR A 10 -4.60 -6.83 -3.94
CA THR A 10 -3.78 -7.82 -4.68
C THR A 10 -4.38 -9.23 -4.67
N ASP A 11 -5.37 -9.47 -3.80
CA ASP A 11 -6.03 -10.76 -3.58
C ASP A 11 -7.39 -10.84 -4.29
N SER A 12 -7.94 -12.05 -4.37
CA SER A 12 -9.27 -12.33 -4.90
C SER A 12 -10.04 -13.25 -3.93
N PRO A 13 -11.37 -13.46 -4.15
CA PRO A 13 -12.11 -14.47 -3.39
C PRO A 13 -11.60 -15.90 -3.58
N GLU A 14 -10.87 -16.17 -4.68
CA GLU A 14 -10.42 -17.49 -5.11
C GLU A 14 -8.99 -17.80 -4.65
N GLY A 15 -8.19 -16.77 -4.34
CA GLY A 15 -6.78 -16.92 -3.99
C GLY A 15 -6.09 -15.59 -3.65
N GLY A 16 -4.79 -15.68 -3.41
CA GLY A 16 -3.97 -14.53 -3.05
C GLY A 16 -4.16 -14.03 -1.61
N CYS A 17 -3.28 -13.11 -1.20
CA CYS A 17 -3.41 -12.36 0.05
C CYS A 17 -2.42 -11.19 0.05
N THR A 18 -2.89 -9.96 0.29
CA THR A 18 -2.02 -8.77 0.37
C THR A 18 -0.98 -8.88 1.49
N THR A 19 -1.31 -9.54 2.60
CA THR A 19 -0.34 -9.76 3.69
C THR A 19 0.75 -10.74 3.27
N TYR A 20 0.41 -11.81 2.53
CA TYR A 20 1.38 -12.77 2.00
C TYR A 20 2.32 -12.10 1.01
N LEU A 21 1.79 -11.34 0.04
CA LEU A 21 2.60 -10.58 -0.90
C LEU A 21 3.54 -9.62 -0.18
N SER A 22 3.03 -8.89 0.81
CA SER A 22 3.83 -7.97 1.63
C SER A 22 4.91 -8.69 2.44
N ALA A 23 4.64 -9.89 2.95
CA ALA A 23 5.64 -10.71 3.61
C ALA A 23 6.72 -11.20 2.65
N ARG A 24 6.34 -11.56 1.41
CA ARG A 24 7.28 -11.96 0.34
C ARG A 24 8.18 -10.82 -0.13
N LEU A 25 7.82 -9.57 0.14
CA LEU A 25 8.66 -8.40 -0.14
C LEU A 25 9.78 -8.20 0.88
N VAL A 26 9.68 -8.75 2.09
CA VAL A 26 10.65 -8.46 3.15
C VAL A 26 12.05 -8.93 2.78
N GLU A 27 12.23 -10.21 2.41
CA GLU A 27 13.56 -10.76 2.11
C GLU A 27 14.22 -10.08 0.90
N PRO A 28 13.55 -9.89 -0.26
CA PRO A 28 14.15 -9.20 -1.40
C PRO A 28 14.54 -7.75 -1.10
N LEU A 29 13.71 -7.01 -0.34
CA LEU A 29 14.02 -5.64 0.03
C LEU A 29 15.23 -5.57 0.98
N MET A 30 15.33 -6.48 1.96
CA MET A 30 16.49 -6.58 2.83
C MET A 30 17.77 -6.94 2.05
N ALA A 31 17.67 -7.81 1.03
CA ALA A 31 18.80 -8.15 0.17
C ALA A 31 19.30 -6.95 -0.65
N LEU A 32 18.44 -5.97 -0.94
CA LEU A 32 18.82 -4.68 -1.55
C LEU A 32 19.42 -3.68 -0.54
N GLY A 33 19.55 -4.06 0.73
CA GLY A 33 20.08 -3.21 1.80
C GLY A 33 19.03 -2.35 2.50
N ALA A 34 17.73 -2.63 2.32
CA ALA A 34 16.68 -1.93 3.06
C ALA A 34 16.69 -2.36 4.54
N THR A 35 16.55 -1.38 5.44
CA THR A 35 16.37 -1.61 6.88
C THR A 35 14.92 -1.28 7.24
N PHE A 36 14.20 -2.22 7.85
CA PHE A 36 12.81 -1.99 8.26
C PHE A 36 12.72 -1.12 9.52
N VAL A 37 11.85 -0.11 9.48
CA VAL A 37 11.52 0.76 10.62
C VAL A 37 10.30 0.18 11.31
N GLY A 38 10.54 -0.74 12.24
CA GLY A 38 9.49 -1.50 12.92
C GLY A 38 8.92 -2.62 12.05
N TYR A 39 7.72 -3.10 12.42
CA TYR A 39 7.04 -4.16 11.70
C TYR A 39 6.19 -3.62 10.53
N PRO A 40 5.97 -4.43 9.48
CA PRO A 40 4.89 -4.18 8.53
C PRO A 40 3.57 -3.91 9.24
N THR A 41 2.82 -2.92 8.75
CA THR A 41 1.54 -2.52 9.33
C THR A 41 0.39 -3.00 8.48
N LEU A 42 -0.65 -3.53 9.13
CA LEU A 42 -1.90 -3.92 8.50
C LEU A 42 -2.97 -2.91 8.92
N LEU A 43 -3.55 -2.20 7.95
CA LEU A 43 -4.63 -1.26 8.19
C LEU A 43 -5.95 -1.86 7.75
N ARG A 44 -6.89 -2.04 8.69
CA ARG A 44 -8.29 -2.36 8.37
C ARG A 44 -8.99 -1.10 7.86
N LEU A 45 -9.55 -1.18 6.66
CA LEU A 45 -10.31 -0.11 6.03
C LEU A 45 -11.80 -0.23 6.41
N ASN A 46 -12.65 0.64 5.84
CA ASN A 46 -14.08 0.65 6.12
C ASN A 46 -14.72 -0.73 5.88
N PRO A 47 -15.28 -1.39 6.90
CA PRO A 47 -15.85 -2.74 6.75
C PRO A 47 -17.13 -2.75 5.90
N ASN A 48 -17.76 -1.60 5.66
CA ASN A 48 -19.02 -1.50 4.92
C ASN A 48 -18.84 -1.29 3.41
N THR A 49 -17.60 -1.24 2.91
CA THR A 49 -17.32 -1.08 1.48
C THR A 49 -17.87 -2.27 0.67
N PRO A 50 -18.66 -2.05 -0.39
CA PRO A 50 -19.31 -3.12 -1.15
C PRO A 50 -18.33 -3.92 -2.01
N TRP A 51 -17.17 -3.36 -2.32
CA TRP A 51 -16.19 -3.95 -3.23
C TRP A 51 -15.05 -4.72 -2.55
N LYS A 52 -15.13 -4.92 -1.23
CA LYS A 52 -14.09 -5.58 -0.44
C LYS A 52 -13.91 -7.06 -0.79
N THR A 53 -12.68 -7.56 -0.73
CA THR A 53 -12.39 -8.97 -0.48
C THR A 53 -12.60 -9.29 1.02
N ARG A 54 -12.31 -10.52 1.47
CA ARG A 54 -12.50 -10.86 2.90
C ARG A 54 -11.57 -10.02 3.77
N GLY A 55 -12.17 -9.08 4.51
CA GLY A 55 -11.51 -8.35 5.58
C GLY A 55 -11.04 -6.94 5.25
N ASN A 56 -11.04 -6.50 3.98
CA ASN A 56 -10.74 -5.13 3.54
C ASN A 56 -9.51 -4.50 4.25
N ALA A 57 -8.32 -5.01 3.96
CA ALA A 57 -7.10 -4.60 4.65
C ALA A 57 -5.98 -4.29 3.67
N SER A 58 -5.29 -3.18 3.91
CA SER A 58 -4.10 -2.78 3.19
C SER A 58 -2.85 -2.91 4.06
N MET A 59 -1.68 -2.95 3.43
CA MET A 59 -0.40 -3.12 4.10
C MET A 59 0.51 -1.92 3.88
N CYS A 60 1.29 -1.53 4.88
CA CYS A 60 2.39 -0.58 4.72
C CYS A 60 3.71 -1.12 5.28
N LEU A 61 4.75 -1.09 4.45
CA LEU A 61 6.15 -1.36 4.81
C LEU A 61 6.86 -0.03 5.02
N ARG A 62 7.54 0.14 6.16
CA ARG A 62 8.29 1.35 6.50
C ARG A 62 9.77 1.01 6.55
N LEU A 63 10.58 1.73 5.77
CA LEU A 63 11.94 1.34 5.45
C LEU A 63 12.88 2.55 5.53
N GLU A 64 14.15 2.29 5.81
CA GLU A 64 15.28 3.13 5.45
C GLU A 64 16.05 2.46 4.32
N ILE A 65 16.26 3.17 3.22
CA ILE A 65 17.02 2.69 2.05
C ILE A 65 18.09 3.68 1.61
N ASP A 66 19.12 3.21 0.91
CA ASP A 66 19.94 4.09 0.09
C ASP A 66 19.09 4.62 -1.08
N GLY A 67 19.13 5.93 -1.32
CA GLY A 67 18.40 6.56 -2.42
C GLY A 67 18.81 6.01 -3.79
N SER A 68 20.05 5.54 -3.94
CA SER A 68 20.51 4.87 -5.17
C SER A 68 19.74 3.58 -5.50
N LYS A 69 19.13 2.94 -4.49
CA LYS A 69 18.36 1.69 -4.60
C LYS A 69 16.88 1.88 -4.85
N TYR A 70 16.39 3.11 -4.91
CA TYR A 70 14.96 3.41 -4.99
C TYR A 70 14.26 2.77 -6.20
N GLU A 71 14.85 2.85 -7.39
CA GLU A 71 14.28 2.24 -8.59
C GLU A 71 14.32 0.70 -8.55
N GLU A 72 15.36 0.10 -7.96
CA GLU A 72 15.45 -1.34 -7.75
C GLU A 72 14.36 -1.82 -6.79
N VAL A 73 14.12 -1.08 -5.70
CA VAL A 73 13.04 -1.33 -4.74
C VAL A 73 11.67 -1.29 -5.43
N LYS A 74 11.39 -0.25 -6.22
CA LYS A 74 10.14 -0.17 -7.00
C LYS A 74 10.02 -1.33 -7.98
N GLY A 75 11.13 -1.74 -8.61
CA GLY A 75 11.18 -2.89 -9.51
C GLY A 75 10.81 -4.21 -8.83
N VAL A 76 11.32 -4.45 -7.62
CA VAL A 76 10.98 -5.63 -6.80
C VAL A 76 9.50 -5.64 -6.42
N VAL A 77 8.96 -4.49 -5.97
CA VAL A 77 7.53 -4.37 -5.64
C VAL A 77 6.66 -4.64 -6.86
N ARG A 78 6.97 -4.01 -8.00
CA ARG A 78 6.30 -4.24 -9.28
C ARG A 78 6.30 -5.73 -9.66
N GLY A 79 7.49 -6.36 -9.67
CA GLY A 79 7.64 -7.75 -10.07
C GLY A 79 6.85 -8.71 -9.18
N LEU A 80 6.80 -8.47 -7.87
CA LEU A 80 6.00 -9.31 -6.96
C LEU A 80 4.50 -9.10 -7.11
N ILE A 81 4.04 -7.87 -7.38
CA ILE A 81 2.63 -7.61 -7.72
C ILE A 81 2.26 -8.32 -9.02
N GLU A 82 3.08 -8.22 -10.05
CA GLU A 82 2.84 -8.88 -11.34
C GLU A 82 2.88 -10.41 -11.24
N GLN A 83 3.72 -10.96 -10.36
CA GLN A 83 3.86 -12.40 -10.17
C GLN A 83 2.75 -13.01 -9.30
N LEU A 84 2.34 -12.33 -8.24
CA LEU A 84 1.45 -12.88 -7.20
C LEU A 84 0.06 -12.25 -7.15
N GLY A 85 -0.17 -11.18 -7.92
CA GLY A 85 -1.48 -10.52 -8.00
C GLY A 85 -2.48 -11.38 -8.76
N GLU A 86 -3.71 -11.46 -8.24
CA GLU A 86 -4.80 -12.25 -8.83
C GLU A 86 -5.51 -11.49 -9.98
N PHE A 87 -4.78 -11.15 -11.05
CA PHE A 87 -5.28 -10.27 -12.11
C PHE A 87 -6.49 -10.78 -12.88
N ASP A 88 -6.69 -12.10 -12.92
CA ASP A 88 -7.81 -12.77 -13.60
C ASP A 88 -9.16 -12.45 -12.95
N CYS A 89 -9.17 -12.07 -11.66
CA CYS A 89 -10.39 -11.65 -10.99
C CYS A 89 -10.72 -10.19 -11.33
N ASP A 90 -11.88 -9.94 -11.96
CA ASP A 90 -12.35 -8.59 -12.33
C ASP A 90 -12.34 -7.60 -11.16
N ASN A 91 -12.59 -8.09 -9.94
CA ASN A 91 -12.62 -7.25 -8.75
C ASN A 91 -11.25 -7.02 -8.11
N THR A 92 -10.18 -7.69 -8.52
CA THR A 92 -8.81 -7.43 -8.04
C THR A 92 -8.22 -6.28 -8.85
N ASN A 93 -7.88 -5.18 -8.19
CA ASN A 93 -7.36 -3.96 -8.84
C ASN A 93 -6.15 -3.39 -8.08
N PRO A 94 -4.99 -4.06 -8.18
CA PRO A 94 -3.84 -3.78 -7.31
C PRO A 94 -3.35 -2.35 -7.39
N GLY A 95 -2.90 -1.83 -6.25
CA GLY A 95 -2.25 -0.53 -6.15
C GLY A 95 -1.09 -0.55 -5.17
N ALA A 96 -0.02 0.18 -5.50
CA ALA A 96 1.07 0.47 -4.57
C ALA A 96 1.43 1.95 -4.60
N VAL A 97 1.82 2.50 -3.45
CA VAL A 97 2.18 3.92 -3.28
C VAL A 97 3.52 4.02 -2.55
N PHE A 98 4.39 4.92 -2.99
CA PHE A 98 5.77 5.07 -2.50
C PHE A 98 6.00 6.51 -2.03
N LEU A 99 5.94 6.70 -0.71
CA LEU A 99 6.17 8.01 -0.09
C LEU A 99 7.57 8.08 0.50
N ILE A 100 8.38 9.03 0.02
CA ILE A 100 9.69 9.35 0.60
C ILE A 100 9.54 10.41 1.70
N GLY A 101 10.23 10.22 2.81
CA GLY A 101 10.27 11.17 3.91
C GLY A 101 9.19 10.94 4.96
N GLU A 102 8.79 12.01 5.65
CA GLU A 102 7.77 11.96 6.69
C GLU A 102 6.36 11.86 6.13
N VAL A 103 5.46 11.22 6.87
CA VAL A 103 4.05 11.08 6.50
C VAL A 103 3.33 12.42 6.74
N PRO A 104 2.84 13.12 5.70
CA PRO A 104 2.10 14.36 5.85
C PRO A 104 0.77 14.15 6.58
N ASP A 105 0.35 15.13 7.38
CA ASP A 105 -0.93 15.09 8.11
C ASP A 105 -2.12 14.90 7.17
N GLU A 106 -2.06 15.46 5.96
CA GLU A 106 -3.11 15.28 4.95
C GLU A 106 -3.31 13.79 4.57
N ILE A 107 -2.25 12.98 4.54
CA ILE A 107 -2.37 11.53 4.29
C ILE A 107 -2.99 10.84 5.51
N LYS A 108 -2.65 11.28 6.74
CA LYS A 108 -3.28 10.75 7.96
C LYS A 108 -4.77 11.08 8.02
N GLU A 109 -5.16 12.30 7.68
CA GLU A 109 -6.56 12.74 7.57
C GLU A 109 -7.31 11.95 6.49
N TYR A 110 -6.67 11.75 5.33
CA TYR A 110 -7.19 10.89 4.27
C TYR A 110 -7.45 9.47 4.78
N THR A 111 -6.49 8.87 5.49
CA THR A 111 -6.64 7.54 6.10
C THR A 111 -7.87 7.45 7.01
N LEU A 112 -8.07 8.43 7.90
CA LEU A 112 -9.25 8.47 8.78
C LEU A 112 -10.55 8.51 7.97
N ARG A 113 -10.56 9.23 6.85
CA ARG A 113 -11.71 9.29 5.94
C ARG A 113 -11.97 7.95 5.24
N VAL A 114 -10.93 7.27 4.78
CA VAL A 114 -11.04 5.91 4.17
C VAL A 114 -11.59 4.88 5.16
N ILE A 115 -11.21 4.95 6.43
CA ILE A 115 -11.70 4.03 7.47
C ILE A 115 -13.18 4.28 7.78
N ARG A 116 -13.63 5.55 7.75
CA ARG A 116 -14.96 5.97 8.23
C ARG A 116 -16.03 6.09 7.14
N SER A 117 -15.63 6.21 5.87
CA SER A 117 -16.55 6.53 4.77
C SER A 117 -16.16 5.80 3.48
N ILE A 118 -17.01 5.87 2.46
CA ILE A 118 -16.68 5.41 1.11
C ILE A 118 -16.02 6.59 0.39
N VAL A 119 -14.81 6.36 -0.14
CA VAL A 119 -14.04 7.35 -0.89
C VAL A 119 -13.87 6.92 -2.33
N ASP A 120 -13.62 7.88 -3.22
CA ASP A 120 -13.34 7.62 -4.62
C ASP A 120 -11.82 7.53 -4.87
N LYS A 121 -11.40 6.83 -5.93
CA LYS A 121 -10.00 6.77 -6.33
C LYS A 121 -9.44 8.17 -6.64
N THR A 122 -10.27 9.04 -7.20
CA THR A 122 -9.89 10.43 -7.51
C THR A 122 -9.38 11.19 -6.29
N ASP A 123 -9.92 10.92 -5.10
CA ASP A 123 -9.42 11.50 -3.85
C ASP A 123 -7.96 11.12 -3.59
N ALA A 124 -7.62 9.83 -3.75
CA ALA A 124 -6.24 9.34 -3.58
C ALA A 124 -5.32 9.99 -4.63
N MET A 125 -5.75 10.00 -5.89
CA MET A 125 -4.98 10.55 -7.01
C MET A 125 -4.73 12.05 -6.87
N CYS A 126 -5.68 12.82 -6.34
CA CYS A 126 -5.47 14.24 -6.06
C CYS A 126 -4.31 14.46 -5.08
N ILE A 127 -4.23 13.66 -4.02
CA ILE A 127 -3.14 13.76 -3.03
C ILE A 127 -1.82 13.30 -3.65
N ILE A 128 -1.80 12.13 -4.30
CA ILE A 128 -0.62 11.54 -4.94
C ILE A 128 0.00 12.52 -5.95
N ASN A 129 -0.80 13.06 -6.86
CA ASN A 129 -0.33 13.98 -7.89
C ASN A 129 0.14 15.31 -7.32
N ARG A 130 -0.58 15.87 -6.34
CA ARG A 130 -0.22 17.15 -5.73
C ARG A 130 1.09 17.07 -4.95
N LEU A 131 1.34 15.93 -4.29
CA LEU A 131 2.55 15.70 -3.49
C LEU A 131 3.70 15.08 -4.31
N GLY A 132 3.47 14.75 -5.59
CA GLY A 132 4.49 14.13 -6.45
C GLY A 132 4.93 12.75 -5.96
N ILE A 133 3.97 11.97 -5.42
CA ILE A 133 4.22 10.64 -4.85
C ILE A 133 4.23 9.61 -5.98
N ASP A 134 5.20 8.71 -5.97
CA ASP A 134 5.24 7.62 -6.94
C ASP A 134 4.20 6.54 -6.60
N TYR A 135 3.67 5.89 -7.62
CA TYR A 135 2.69 4.82 -7.45
C TYR A 135 2.79 3.78 -8.57
N LEU A 136 2.20 2.62 -8.33
CA LEU A 136 1.91 1.59 -9.33
C LEU A 136 0.41 1.38 -9.36
N GLU A 137 -0.16 1.47 -10.56
CA GLU A 137 -1.59 1.32 -10.79
C GLU A 137 -1.83 0.16 -11.75
N TYR A 138 -2.72 -0.76 -11.36
CA TYR A 138 -3.15 -1.86 -12.20
C TYR A 138 -4.67 -1.86 -12.37
N LYS A 139 -5.13 -2.27 -13.56
CA LYS A 139 -6.54 -2.33 -13.93
C LYS A 139 -7.24 -0.99 -13.67
N ASN A 140 -8.28 -0.93 -12.85
CA ASN A 140 -8.95 0.33 -12.54
C ASN A 140 -8.28 1.13 -11.41
N GLY A 141 -7.23 0.59 -10.76
CA GLY A 141 -6.41 1.29 -9.78
C GLY A 141 -7.03 1.47 -8.40
N ARG A 142 -8.12 0.79 -8.06
CA ARG A 142 -8.80 0.96 -6.77
C ARG A 142 -7.90 0.73 -5.56
N GLY A 143 -6.92 -0.18 -5.64
CA GLY A 143 -5.96 -0.43 -4.57
C GLY A 143 -5.15 0.81 -4.16
N LEU A 144 -5.07 1.85 -4.98
CA LEU A 144 -4.42 3.11 -4.58
C LEU A 144 -5.09 3.78 -3.37
N ILE A 145 -6.40 3.57 -3.18
CA ILE A 145 -7.14 4.06 -2.02
C ILE A 145 -6.56 3.49 -0.72
N GLY A 146 -6.51 2.16 -0.63
CA GLY A 146 -6.02 1.50 0.57
C GLY A 146 -4.51 1.56 0.72
N ALA A 147 -3.75 1.57 -0.39
CA ALA A 147 -2.30 1.73 -0.37
C ALA A 147 -1.90 3.10 0.21
N LEU A 148 -2.53 4.19 -0.25
CA LEU A 148 -2.29 5.52 0.31
C LEU A 148 -2.75 5.58 1.78
N ALA A 149 -3.92 5.01 2.09
CA ALA A 149 -4.43 4.97 3.45
C ALA A 149 -3.49 4.20 4.40
N ALA A 150 -2.87 3.10 3.95
CA ALA A 150 -1.94 2.31 4.74
C ALA A 150 -0.72 3.13 5.18
N ILE A 151 -0.23 4.03 4.31
CA ILE A 151 0.90 4.92 4.63
C ILE A 151 0.53 5.86 5.79
N GLY A 152 -0.68 6.45 5.74
CA GLY A 152 -1.20 7.34 6.78
C GLY A 152 -1.68 6.64 8.06
N GLY A 153 -1.81 5.31 8.05
CA GLY A 153 -2.09 4.49 9.24
C GLY A 153 -0.86 4.36 10.14
N THR A 154 -0.40 5.46 10.73
CA THR A 154 0.72 5.48 11.67
C THR A 154 0.31 4.90 13.03
N MET A 155 1.26 4.29 13.74
CA MET A 155 1.04 3.71 15.09
C MET A 155 1.10 4.78 16.19
N ASP A 156 0.52 5.95 15.94
CA ASP A 156 0.61 7.09 16.87
C ASP A 156 -0.41 6.95 18.03
N ASP A 157 -1.43 6.12 17.86
CA ASP A 157 -2.53 5.87 18.81
C ASP A 157 -2.57 4.37 19.23
N ASP A 158 -3.77 3.80 19.42
CA ASP A 158 -4.00 2.41 19.83
C ASP A 158 -3.81 1.43 18.64
N PHE A 159 -3.11 0.31 18.87
CA PHE A 159 -2.84 -0.73 17.88
C PHE A 159 -2.66 -2.10 18.54
N THR A 160 -2.83 -3.17 17.76
CA THR A 160 -2.67 -4.58 18.19
C THR A 160 -1.81 -5.36 17.22
#